data_AF-A0A8S3HKQ8-F1
#
_entry.id   AF-A0A8S3HKQ8-F1
#
_cell.length_a   1.000
_cell.length_b   1.000
_cell.length_c   1.000
_cell.angle_alpha   90.00
_cell.angle_beta   90.00
_cell.angle_gamma   90.00
#
_symmetry.space_group_name_H-M   'P 1'
#
loop_
_entity.id
_entity.type
_entity.pdbx_description
1 polymer ?
#
loop_
_entity_poly.entity_id
_entity_poly.type
_entity_poly.pdbx_seq_one_letter_code
_entity_poly.pdbx_strand_id
1 'polypeptide(L)'
;MSESLRDLLATWFTTGLLQVERVTWQNPCEIVQRVSEYEAVHRIRNWADLKRRLGPRCFAYTHHMMPNDPLVILHVGLVDNISNSIQTILNRVKSASDVTEEILHEDPSLINSAIFYSISSTQPGLRGIEFGNALIKRCVLQLQAEHPELKKFSSLSPIPDFRKWLMEELHSSSTSIISSEIRSWFHSLFSTSTWHLDETVLDEIRPILMRLCAYYLTQVKHSKTGYARDPVANFHLHNGAVVWRLNWLADR
;
A
#
# COMPACT_ATOMS: atom_id res chain seq x y z
N MET A 1 -6.36 -22.44 -11.00
CA MET A 1 -7.14 -22.94 -9.85
C MET A 1 -8.51 -23.33 -10.38
N SER A 2 -8.99 -24.55 -10.08
CA SER A 2 -10.37 -24.94 -10.43
C SER A 2 -11.35 -24.05 -9.66
N GLU A 3 -12.50 -23.72 -10.25
CA GLU A 3 -13.49 -22.86 -9.60
C GLU A 3 -13.95 -23.42 -8.25
N SER A 4 -14.17 -24.75 -8.18
CA SER A 4 -14.54 -25.42 -6.93
C SER A 4 -13.51 -25.25 -5.81
N LEU A 5 -12.20 -25.26 -6.14
CA LEU A 5 -11.16 -25.05 -5.14
C LEU A 5 -11.14 -23.59 -4.66
N ARG A 6 -11.34 -22.64 -5.58
CA ARG A 6 -11.44 -21.21 -5.25
C ARG A 6 -12.58 -20.96 -4.26
N ASP A 7 -13.74 -21.56 -4.51
CA ASP A 7 -14.94 -21.33 -3.71
C ASP A 7 -14.81 -21.96 -2.30
N LEU A 8 -14.19 -23.14 -2.21
CA LEU A 8 -13.84 -23.76 -0.92
C LEU A 8 -12.86 -22.89 -0.12
N LEU A 9 -11.78 -22.43 -0.75
CA LEU A 9 -10.80 -21.59 -0.09
C LEU A 9 -11.40 -20.22 0.30
N ALA A 10 -12.27 -19.63 -0.52
CA ALA A 10 -12.99 -18.40 -0.15
C ALA A 10 -13.86 -18.60 1.11
N THR A 11 -14.48 -19.77 1.24
CA THR A 11 -15.27 -20.12 2.43
C THR A 11 -14.38 -20.31 3.66
N TRP A 12 -13.26 -21.02 3.53
CA TRP A 12 -12.35 -21.31 4.65
C TRP A 12 -11.52 -20.10 5.11
N PHE A 13 -11.20 -19.19 4.20
CA PHE A 13 -10.40 -17.99 4.48
C PHE A 13 -11.25 -16.71 4.55
N THR A 14 -12.54 -16.84 4.87
CA THR A 14 -13.39 -15.67 5.11
C THR A 14 -12.86 -14.86 6.31
N THR A 15 -12.90 -13.53 6.24
CA THR A 15 -12.49 -12.61 7.34
C THR A 15 -12.99 -13.05 8.71
N GLY A 16 -14.19 -13.61 8.82
CA GLY A 16 -14.75 -14.21 10.04
C GLY A 16 -13.80 -15.14 10.81
N LEU A 17 -13.02 -15.93 10.08
CA LEU A 17 -12.13 -16.97 10.60
C LEU A 17 -10.68 -16.50 10.75
N LEU A 18 -10.38 -15.27 10.34
CA LEU A 18 -9.07 -14.67 10.50
C LEU A 18 -8.98 -13.91 11.81
N GLN A 19 -7.89 -14.15 12.54
CA GLN A 19 -7.51 -13.39 13.71
C GLN A 19 -6.59 -12.25 13.29
N VAL A 20 -6.82 -11.07 13.85
CA VAL A 20 -5.91 -9.94 13.71
C VAL A 20 -5.07 -9.85 14.97
N GLU A 21 -3.75 -9.89 14.82
CA GLU A 21 -2.81 -9.84 15.92
C GLU A 21 -1.76 -8.76 15.66
N ARG A 22 -1.28 -8.15 16.75
CA ARG A 22 -0.17 -7.21 16.67
C ARG A 22 1.14 -7.98 16.59
N VAL A 23 2.02 -7.57 15.68
CA VAL A 23 3.38 -8.11 15.60
C VAL A 23 4.34 -7.11 16.23
N THR A 24 4.89 -7.49 17.37
CA THR A 24 5.89 -6.76 18.13
C THR A 24 7.23 -7.51 18.11
N TRP A 25 8.26 -6.89 18.69
CA TRP A 25 9.57 -7.52 18.84
C TRP A 25 9.57 -8.67 19.87
N GLN A 26 8.52 -8.80 20.67
CA GLN A 26 8.36 -9.86 21.66
C GLN A 26 7.74 -11.14 21.06
N ASN A 27 7.15 -11.06 19.87
CA ASN A 27 6.63 -12.25 19.19
C ASN A 27 7.78 -13.23 18.84
N PRO A 28 7.46 -14.53 18.65
CA PRO A 28 8.45 -15.53 18.25
C PRO A 28 9.24 -15.10 17.00
N CYS A 29 10.53 -15.44 16.96
CA CYS A 29 11.40 -15.09 15.84
C CYS A 29 10.83 -15.58 14.49
N GLU A 30 10.13 -16.71 14.48
CA GLU A 30 9.48 -17.28 13.30
C GLU A 30 8.52 -16.28 12.62
N ILE A 31 7.54 -15.73 13.34
CA ILE A 31 6.58 -14.78 12.75
C ILE A 31 7.25 -13.46 12.35
N VAL A 32 8.22 -12.99 13.13
CA VAL A 32 9.00 -11.79 12.84
C VAL A 32 9.81 -11.97 11.53
N GLN A 33 10.42 -13.14 11.34
CA GLN A 33 11.12 -13.49 10.12
C GLN A 33 10.16 -13.54 8.92
N ARG A 34 8.99 -14.17 9.07
CA ARG A 34 7.96 -14.20 8.02
C ARG A 34 7.52 -12.79 7.61
N VAL A 35 7.33 -11.88 8.57
CA VAL A 35 7.02 -10.48 8.27
C VAL A 35 8.12 -9.83 7.42
N SER A 36 9.39 -10.12 7.71
CA SER A 36 10.50 -9.62 6.91
C SER A 36 10.56 -10.21 5.50
N GLU A 37 10.28 -11.51 5.36
CA GLU A 37 10.32 -12.23 4.08
C GLU A 37 9.17 -11.84 3.16
N TYR A 38 8.00 -11.57 3.72
CA TYR A 38 6.78 -11.33 2.96
C TYR A 38 6.47 -9.84 2.69
N GLU A 39 7.32 -8.92 3.14
CA GLU A 39 7.16 -7.50 2.83
C GLU A 39 7.34 -7.24 1.32
N ALA A 40 6.21 -6.97 0.64
CA ALA A 40 6.15 -6.85 -0.82
C ALA A 40 6.21 -5.40 -1.33
N VAL A 41 5.94 -4.40 -0.48
CA VAL A 41 5.83 -3.00 -0.90
C VAL A 41 7.15 -2.26 -0.69
N HIS A 42 7.69 -2.33 0.52
CA HIS A 42 8.92 -1.62 0.88
C HIS A 42 9.92 -2.54 1.54
N ARG A 43 10.87 -3.08 0.75
CA ARG A 43 11.88 -4.03 1.21
C ARG A 43 12.53 -3.60 2.54
N ILE A 44 12.52 -4.52 3.51
CA ILE A 44 13.19 -4.35 4.80
C ILE A 44 14.70 -4.53 4.59
N ARG A 45 15.48 -3.56 5.07
CA ARG A 45 16.93 -3.50 4.79
C ARG A 45 17.77 -4.34 5.76
N ASN A 46 17.39 -4.36 7.03
CA ASN A 46 18.11 -5.04 8.11
C ASN A 46 17.22 -5.22 9.35
N TRP A 47 17.72 -5.93 10.37
CA TRP A 47 16.99 -6.19 11.61
C TRP A 47 16.61 -4.93 12.39
N ALA A 48 17.43 -3.89 12.34
CA ALA A 48 17.10 -2.60 12.97
C ALA A 48 15.92 -1.92 12.25
N ASP A 49 15.86 -1.98 10.92
CA ASP A 49 14.70 -1.55 10.13
C ASP A 49 13.45 -2.35 10.49
N LEU A 50 13.55 -3.68 10.58
CA LEU A 50 12.43 -4.52 11.01
C LEU A 50 11.93 -4.15 12.41
N LYS A 51 12.82 -4.10 13.42
CA LYS A 51 12.47 -3.77 14.81
C LYS A 51 11.69 -2.46 14.91
N ARG A 52 12.07 -1.48 14.08
CA ARG A 52 11.46 -0.16 14.05
C ARG A 52 10.09 -0.10 13.35
N ARG A 53 9.80 -1.04 12.45
CA ARG A 53 8.50 -1.17 11.77
C ARG A 53 7.51 -2.03 12.56
N LEU A 54 8.01 -2.86 13.47
CA LEU A 54 7.22 -3.65 14.41
C LEU A 54 6.77 -2.82 15.62
N GLY A 55 5.90 -3.38 16.45
CA GLY A 55 5.37 -2.71 17.64
C GLY A 55 3.98 -2.13 17.37
N PRO A 56 3.73 -0.82 17.61
CA PRO A 56 2.39 -0.28 17.44
C PRO A 56 1.85 -0.24 16.02
N ARG A 57 2.74 -0.55 15.07
CA ARG A 57 2.65 -0.21 13.65
C ARG A 57 2.54 -1.43 12.75
N CYS A 58 2.49 -2.65 13.27
CA CYS A 58 2.41 -3.87 12.47
C CYS A 58 1.30 -4.80 12.95
N PHE A 59 0.40 -5.17 12.04
CA PHE A 59 -0.66 -6.13 12.26
C PHE A 59 -0.54 -7.28 11.28
N ALA A 60 -0.81 -8.48 11.74
CA ALA A 60 -0.87 -9.68 10.93
C ALA A 60 -2.25 -10.31 11.04
N TYR A 61 -2.79 -10.75 9.91
CA TYR A 61 -3.94 -11.64 9.86
C TYR A 61 -3.45 -13.08 9.81
N THR A 62 -3.81 -13.88 10.80
CA THR A 62 -3.51 -15.31 10.86
C THR A 62 -4.81 -16.11 10.82
N HIS A 63 -4.71 -17.35 10.38
CA HIS A 63 -5.82 -18.30 10.47
C HIS A 63 -5.56 -19.24 11.64
N HIS A 64 -6.58 -19.69 12.37
CA HIS A 64 -6.40 -20.56 13.54
C HIS A 64 -5.59 -21.84 13.26
N MET A 65 -5.72 -22.38 12.04
CA MET A 65 -4.97 -23.57 11.59
C MET A 65 -3.55 -23.26 11.09
N MET A 66 -3.19 -21.98 10.96
CA MET A 66 -1.88 -21.50 10.53
C MET A 66 -1.47 -20.27 11.37
N PRO A 67 -1.29 -20.42 12.70
CA PRO A 67 -1.05 -19.30 13.59
C PRO A 67 0.32 -18.62 13.37
N ASN A 68 1.31 -19.38 12.89
CA ASN A 68 2.67 -18.87 12.66
C ASN A 68 2.88 -18.35 11.23
N ASP A 69 1.89 -18.47 10.35
CA ASP A 69 1.98 -18.04 8.95
C ASP A 69 1.00 -16.90 8.68
N PRO A 70 1.46 -15.63 8.74
CA PRO A 70 0.60 -14.49 8.54
C PRO A 70 0.13 -14.45 7.09
N LEU A 71 -1.17 -14.42 6.84
CA LEU A 71 -1.79 -14.36 5.51
C LEU A 71 -1.77 -12.97 4.90
N VAL A 72 -1.98 -11.96 5.75
CA VAL A 72 -1.93 -10.54 5.37
C VAL A 72 -1.17 -9.77 6.42
N ILE A 73 -0.20 -8.97 6.01
CA ILE A 73 0.59 -8.10 6.87
C ILE A 73 0.24 -6.66 6.55
N LEU A 74 -0.05 -5.87 7.58
CA LEU A 74 -0.36 -4.45 7.51
C LEU A 74 0.68 -3.66 8.28
N HIS A 75 1.37 -2.76 7.61
CA HIS A 75 2.19 -1.75 8.26
C HIS A 75 1.51 -0.38 8.27
N VAL A 76 1.48 0.25 9.45
CA VAL A 76 0.74 1.47 9.76
C VAL A 76 1.69 2.53 10.31
N GLY A 77 1.73 3.70 9.70
CA GLY A 77 2.41 4.88 10.23
C GLY A 77 1.45 5.71 11.05
N LEU A 78 1.76 5.92 12.34
CA LEU A 78 1.01 6.83 13.21
C LEU A 78 1.62 8.23 13.13
N VAL A 79 0.82 9.19 12.67
CA VAL A 79 1.24 10.56 12.35
C VAL A 79 0.17 11.58 12.72
N ASP A 80 0.51 12.85 12.71
CA ASP A 80 -0.38 13.98 13.01
C ASP A 80 -1.35 14.26 11.84
N ASN A 81 -0.89 14.09 10.59
CA ASN A 81 -1.65 14.39 9.39
C ASN A 81 -1.43 13.38 8.26
N ILE A 82 -2.30 13.37 7.25
CA ILE A 82 -2.20 12.45 6.10
C ILE A 82 -0.94 12.76 5.27
N SER A 83 0.07 11.89 5.42
CA SER A 83 1.34 11.96 4.72
C SER A 83 1.20 11.92 3.19
N ASN A 84 2.08 12.64 2.50
CA ASN A 84 2.19 12.65 1.04
C ASN A 84 3.42 11.90 0.51
N SER A 85 4.33 11.46 1.39
CA SER A 85 5.58 10.79 1.04
C SER A 85 5.86 9.64 2.01
N ILE A 86 6.36 8.52 1.47
CA ILE A 86 6.76 7.36 2.28
C ILE A 86 8.02 7.66 3.09
N GLN A 87 8.92 8.48 2.54
CA GLN A 87 10.16 8.88 3.18
C GLN A 87 9.86 9.63 4.50
N THR A 88 8.80 10.43 4.58
CA THR A 88 8.39 11.07 5.85
C THR A 88 8.05 10.06 6.94
N ILE A 89 7.33 8.98 6.57
CA ILE A 89 6.95 7.91 7.50
C ILE A 89 8.20 7.11 7.91
N LEU A 90 8.99 6.66 6.94
CA LEU A 90 10.20 5.85 7.20
C LEU A 90 11.35 6.64 7.83
N ASN A 91 11.44 7.95 7.63
CA ASN A 91 12.49 8.78 8.25
C ASN A 91 12.14 9.17 9.69
N ARG A 92 10.86 9.39 10.02
CA ARG A 92 10.42 9.53 11.43
C ARG A 92 10.78 8.27 12.23
N VAL A 93 10.70 7.12 11.58
CA VAL A 93 11.17 5.85 12.11
C VAL A 93 12.70 5.83 12.27
N LYS A 94 13.47 6.42 11.35
CA LYS A 94 14.95 6.52 11.45
C LYS A 94 15.41 7.46 12.56
N SER A 95 14.83 8.65 12.71
CA SER A 95 15.25 9.65 13.71
C SER A 95 15.10 9.19 15.17
N ALA A 96 14.31 8.14 15.41
CA ALA A 96 14.28 7.44 16.71
C ALA A 96 15.59 6.69 17.04
N SER A 97 16.61 6.69 16.16
CA SER A 97 17.92 6.06 16.41
C SER A 97 18.87 6.87 17.28
N ASP A 98 18.65 8.19 17.41
CA ASP A 98 19.62 9.09 18.05
C ASP A 98 19.34 9.35 19.53
N VAL A 99 18.33 8.69 20.11
CA VAL A 99 17.95 8.90 21.51
C VAL A 99 17.49 7.58 22.15
N THR A 100 17.77 7.46 23.44
CA THR A 100 17.51 6.34 24.36
C THR A 100 16.13 5.68 24.21
N GLU A 101 16.02 4.42 24.70
CA GLU A 101 14.83 3.55 24.65
C GLU A 101 13.51 4.20 25.11
N GLU A 102 13.57 5.33 25.81
CA GLU A 102 12.43 6.12 26.30
C GLU A 102 11.57 6.77 25.19
N ILE A 103 12.06 6.92 23.95
CA ILE A 103 11.30 7.53 22.82
C ILE A 103 10.48 6.53 21.99
N LEU A 104 10.51 5.24 22.32
CA LEU A 104 9.56 4.28 21.73
C LEU A 104 8.11 4.51 22.21
N HIS A 105 7.91 5.35 23.23
CA HIS A 105 6.61 5.90 23.57
C HIS A 105 6.26 7.03 22.61
N GLU A 106 5.52 6.70 21.55
CA GLU A 106 4.85 7.71 20.75
C GLU A 106 3.91 8.50 21.66
N ASP A 107 4.12 9.81 21.78
CA ASP A 107 3.21 10.69 22.51
C ASP A 107 1.81 10.58 21.88
N PRO A 108 0.82 9.99 22.58
CA PRO A 108 -0.52 9.80 22.02
C PRO A 108 -1.18 11.12 21.60
N SER A 109 -0.78 12.24 22.22
CA SER A 109 -1.32 13.57 21.91
C SER A 109 -0.92 14.10 20.52
N LEU A 110 0.17 13.59 19.94
CA LEU A 110 0.67 13.98 18.63
C LEU A 110 0.16 13.07 17.50
N ILE A 111 -0.63 12.05 17.83
CA ILE A 111 -1.11 11.04 16.89
C ILE A 111 -2.60 11.29 16.61
N ASN A 112 -2.93 11.59 15.34
CA ASN A 112 -4.31 11.86 14.91
C ASN A 112 -4.69 11.06 13.65
N SER A 113 -3.70 10.58 12.90
CA SER A 113 -3.87 9.87 11.64
C SER A 113 -3.11 8.54 11.63
N ALA A 114 -3.76 7.48 11.16
CA ALA A 114 -3.15 6.19 10.88
C ALA A 114 -3.06 5.96 9.38
N ILE A 115 -1.83 5.75 8.89
CA ILE A 115 -1.51 5.64 7.47
C ILE A 115 -1.04 4.23 7.14
N PHE A 116 -1.87 3.45 6.45
CA PHE A 116 -1.51 2.12 5.94
C PHE A 116 -0.57 2.28 4.75
N TYR A 117 0.73 2.08 4.97
CA TYR A 117 1.76 2.30 3.94
C TYR A 117 2.27 1.01 3.31
N SER A 118 2.02 -0.14 3.92
CA SER A 118 2.25 -1.45 3.29
C SER A 118 1.13 -2.41 3.67
N ILE A 119 0.62 -3.12 2.66
CA ILE A 119 -0.39 -4.17 2.78
C ILE A 119 0.10 -5.32 1.90
N SER A 120 0.56 -6.39 2.53
CA SER A 120 1.18 -7.52 1.84
C SER A 120 0.35 -8.79 2.04
N SER A 121 -0.14 -9.38 0.94
CA SER A 121 -0.70 -10.73 0.94
C SER A 121 0.42 -11.73 0.73
N THR A 122 0.58 -12.66 1.66
CA THR A 122 1.80 -13.48 1.75
C THR A 122 1.69 -14.79 0.98
N GLN A 123 0.48 -15.35 0.87
CA GLN A 123 0.24 -16.68 0.32
C GLN A 123 -0.10 -16.64 -1.17
N PRO A 124 0.78 -17.17 -2.05
CA PRO A 124 0.50 -17.21 -3.49
C PRO A 124 -0.71 -18.07 -3.84
N GLY A 125 -0.96 -19.12 -3.06
CA GLY A 125 -2.10 -20.03 -3.24
C GLY A 125 -3.46 -19.38 -3.00
N LEU A 126 -3.50 -18.29 -2.23
CA LEU A 126 -4.71 -17.51 -1.95
C LEU A 126 -4.86 -16.31 -2.90
N ARG A 127 -4.05 -16.24 -3.98
CA ARG A 127 -4.16 -15.14 -4.95
C ARG A 127 -5.54 -15.13 -5.60
N GLY A 128 -6.21 -13.98 -5.52
CA GLY A 128 -7.55 -13.79 -6.05
C GLY A 128 -8.66 -14.33 -5.13
N ILE A 129 -8.30 -14.78 -3.93
CA ILE A 129 -9.27 -15.09 -2.88
C ILE A 129 -9.44 -13.83 -2.05
N GLU A 130 -10.65 -13.31 -2.07
CA GLU A 130 -11.00 -12.12 -1.31
C GLU A 130 -11.23 -12.55 0.14
N PHE A 131 -10.40 -12.05 1.06
CA PHE A 131 -10.63 -12.23 2.49
C PHE A 131 -11.91 -11.51 2.96
N GLY A 132 -12.54 -10.70 2.10
CA GLY A 132 -13.76 -9.93 2.35
C GLY A 132 -13.48 -8.44 2.60
N ASN A 133 -14.55 -7.66 2.66
CA ASN A 133 -14.50 -6.19 2.51
C ASN A 133 -14.21 -5.45 3.82
N ALA A 134 -13.63 -6.14 4.80
CA ALA A 134 -13.52 -5.66 6.17
C ALA A 134 -12.13 -5.87 6.79
N LEU A 135 -11.12 -6.24 5.99
CA LEU A 135 -9.75 -6.45 6.49
C LEU A 135 -9.18 -5.14 7.06
N ILE A 136 -9.32 -4.04 6.33
CA ILE A 136 -8.88 -2.74 6.84
C ILE A 136 -9.77 -2.28 8.00
N LYS A 137 -11.09 -2.50 7.90
CA LYS A 137 -12.05 -2.10 8.93
C LYS A 137 -11.74 -2.71 10.30
N ARG A 138 -11.41 -4.00 10.37
CA ARG A 138 -11.07 -4.68 11.64
C ARG A 138 -9.79 -4.11 12.28
N CYS A 139 -8.75 -3.88 11.47
CA CYS A 139 -7.52 -3.26 11.95
C CYS A 139 -7.77 -1.82 12.42
N VAL A 140 -8.59 -1.04 11.71
CA VAL A 140 -9.02 0.30 12.12
C VAL A 140 -9.76 0.26 13.46
N LEU A 141 -10.70 -0.66 13.65
CA LEU A 141 -11.44 -0.79 14.93
C LEU A 141 -10.50 -1.13 16.10
N GLN A 142 -9.52 -2.00 15.88
CA GLN A 142 -8.52 -2.31 16.89
C GLN A 142 -7.65 -1.10 17.22
N LEU A 143 -7.18 -0.36 16.20
CA LEU A 143 -6.43 0.88 16.38
C LEU A 143 -7.24 1.94 17.13
N GLN A 144 -8.53 2.09 16.85
CA GLN A 144 -9.41 3.03 17.54
C GLN A 144 -9.66 2.64 19.00
N ALA A 145 -9.71 1.35 19.31
CA ALA A 145 -9.85 0.87 20.68
C ALA A 145 -8.59 1.17 21.51
N GLU A 146 -7.40 1.07 20.91
CA GLU A 146 -6.12 1.36 21.57
C GLU A 146 -5.80 2.87 21.62
N HIS A 147 -6.15 3.61 20.55
CA HIS A 147 -5.88 5.03 20.40
C HIS A 147 -7.17 5.78 19.99
N PRO A 148 -8.03 6.14 20.96
CA PRO A 148 -9.29 6.85 20.69
C PRO A 148 -9.12 8.22 20.01
N GLU A 149 -7.93 8.83 20.12
CA GLU A 149 -7.55 10.10 19.49
C GLU A 149 -7.46 10.01 17.95
N LEU A 150 -7.32 8.79 17.39
CA LEU A 150 -7.23 8.57 15.94
C LEU A 150 -8.55 8.87 15.23
N LYS A 151 -8.56 9.96 14.46
CA LYS A 151 -9.74 10.40 13.69
C LYS A 151 -9.61 10.13 12.20
N LYS A 152 -8.39 10.02 11.68
CA LYS A 152 -8.13 9.90 10.24
C LYS A 152 -7.47 8.57 9.92
N PHE A 153 -8.02 7.87 8.93
CA PHE A 153 -7.45 6.63 8.41
C PHE A 153 -7.27 6.78 6.90
N SER A 154 -6.06 6.56 6.42
CA SER A 154 -5.73 6.63 4.99
C SER A 154 -4.74 5.54 4.65
N SER A 155 -4.63 5.19 3.38
CA SER A 155 -3.47 4.45 2.87
C SER A 155 -2.53 5.39 2.13
N LEU A 156 -1.26 5.01 2.06
CA LEU A 156 -0.28 5.56 1.13
C LEU A 156 0.14 4.42 0.21
N SER A 157 -0.66 4.19 -0.83
CA SER A 157 -0.58 2.99 -1.65
C SER A 157 0.21 3.22 -2.96
N PRO A 158 0.95 2.22 -3.46
CA PRO A 158 1.60 2.28 -4.76
C PRO A 158 0.57 2.14 -5.89
N ILE A 159 1.00 2.48 -7.12
CA ILE A 159 0.21 2.33 -8.35
C ILE A 159 1.01 1.50 -9.36
N PRO A 160 1.16 0.18 -9.12
CA PRO A 160 2.19 -0.65 -9.77
C PRO A 160 2.02 -0.75 -11.29
N ASP A 161 0.79 -0.77 -11.78
CA ASP A 161 0.49 -1.01 -13.20
C ASP A 161 0.31 0.28 -14.02
N PHE A 162 0.42 1.45 -13.40
CA PHE A 162 0.24 2.72 -14.08
C PHE A 162 1.26 2.94 -15.19
N ARG A 163 2.55 2.66 -14.94
CA ARG A 163 3.60 2.79 -15.96
C ARG A 163 3.33 1.89 -17.15
N LYS A 164 2.97 0.63 -16.89
CA LYS A 164 2.66 -0.35 -17.94
C LYS A 164 1.47 0.13 -18.78
N TRP A 165 0.39 0.57 -18.14
CA TRP A 165 -0.77 1.13 -18.82
C TRP A 165 -0.38 2.35 -19.67
N LEU A 166 0.38 3.31 -19.12
CA LEU A 166 0.80 4.49 -19.85
C LEU A 166 1.59 4.14 -21.11
N MET A 167 2.51 3.18 -21.02
CA MET A 167 3.27 2.73 -22.19
C MET A 167 2.35 2.07 -23.24
N GLU A 168 1.41 1.23 -22.84
CA GLU A 168 0.44 0.63 -23.78
C GLU A 168 -0.41 1.70 -24.48
N GLU A 169 -0.88 2.71 -23.75
CA GLU A 169 -1.65 3.81 -24.31
C GLU A 169 -0.83 4.64 -25.30
N LEU A 170 0.46 4.90 -25.01
CA LEU A 170 1.33 5.65 -25.90
C LEU A 170 1.56 4.94 -27.24
N HIS A 171 1.70 3.61 -27.24
CA HIS A 171 1.83 2.81 -28.46
C HIS A 171 0.51 2.60 -29.20
N SER A 172 -0.61 2.62 -28.48
CA SER A 172 -1.93 2.45 -29.08
C SER A 172 -2.44 3.76 -29.68
N SER A 173 -2.54 3.83 -31.01
CA SER A 173 -3.07 5.01 -31.73
C SER A 173 -4.58 5.24 -31.54
N SER A 174 -5.26 4.41 -30.73
CA SER A 174 -6.73 4.35 -30.67
C SER A 174 -7.38 5.25 -29.61
N THR A 175 -6.64 5.76 -28.64
CA THR A 175 -7.21 6.47 -27.48
C THR A 175 -7.07 7.98 -27.57
N SER A 176 -8.21 8.68 -27.44
CA SER A 176 -8.35 10.14 -27.56
C SER A 176 -7.78 10.95 -26.39
N ILE A 177 -7.33 10.31 -25.31
CA ILE A 177 -6.98 11.03 -24.08
C ILE A 177 -5.58 11.66 -24.07
N ILE A 178 -4.69 11.11 -24.91
CA ILE A 178 -3.34 11.63 -25.12
C ILE A 178 -3.28 12.18 -26.54
N SER A 179 -3.10 13.51 -26.68
CA SER A 179 -2.95 14.15 -27.99
C SER A 179 -1.67 13.71 -28.70
N SER A 180 -1.62 13.88 -30.02
CA SER A 180 -0.44 13.57 -30.84
C SER A 180 0.81 14.28 -30.33
N GLU A 181 0.69 15.55 -29.93
CA GLU A 181 1.80 16.37 -29.45
C GLU A 181 2.37 15.80 -28.14
N ILE A 182 1.48 15.44 -27.21
CA ILE A 182 1.88 14.86 -25.92
C ILE A 182 2.52 13.47 -26.13
N ARG A 183 2.01 12.67 -27.07
CA ARG A 183 2.59 11.36 -27.40
C ARG A 183 4.03 11.52 -27.93
N SER A 184 4.24 12.38 -28.92
CA SER A 184 5.57 12.66 -29.47
C SER A 184 6.53 13.17 -28.40
N TRP A 185 6.04 14.04 -27.51
CA TRP A 185 6.82 14.54 -26.38
C TRP A 185 7.22 13.43 -25.41
N PHE A 186 6.31 12.53 -25.01
CA PHE A 186 6.64 11.37 -24.18
C PHE A 186 7.66 10.43 -24.84
N HIS A 187 7.55 10.19 -26.16
CA HIS A 187 8.53 9.39 -26.88
C HIS A 187 9.93 10.02 -26.86
N SER A 188 10.02 11.33 -27.07
CA SER A 188 11.28 12.07 -26.94
C SER A 188 11.81 12.00 -25.51
N LEU A 189 10.95 12.20 -24.52
CA LEU A 189 11.37 12.26 -23.13
C LEU A 189 11.87 10.92 -22.58
N PHE A 190 11.14 9.83 -22.86
CA PHE A 190 11.52 8.49 -22.43
C PHE A 190 12.72 7.91 -23.18
N SER A 191 13.14 8.54 -24.29
CA SER A 191 14.42 8.19 -24.95
C SER A 191 15.63 8.65 -24.14
N THR A 192 15.46 9.62 -23.23
CA THR A 192 16.53 10.16 -22.38
C THR A 192 16.47 9.51 -21.00
N SER A 193 17.51 8.83 -20.55
CA SER A 193 17.48 8.10 -19.26
C SER A 193 17.44 9.01 -18.01
N THR A 194 17.71 10.32 -18.15
CA THR A 194 17.93 11.25 -17.05
C THR A 194 16.83 12.29 -16.86
N TRP A 195 15.68 12.18 -17.55
CA TRP A 195 14.58 13.16 -17.45
C TRP A 195 14.08 13.38 -16.01
N HIS A 196 14.18 12.37 -15.15
CA HIS A 196 13.78 12.40 -13.74
C HIS A 196 14.73 13.20 -12.82
N LEU A 197 15.84 13.71 -13.37
CA LEU A 197 16.80 14.56 -12.67
C LEU A 197 16.61 16.05 -12.99
N ASP A 198 15.89 16.37 -14.08
CA ASP A 198 15.67 17.75 -14.51
C ASP A 198 14.37 18.29 -13.90
N GLU A 199 14.48 19.26 -13.00
CA GLU A 199 13.34 19.87 -12.32
C GLU A 199 12.39 20.60 -13.28
N THR A 200 12.92 21.18 -14.36
CA THR A 200 12.09 21.90 -15.34
C THR A 200 11.17 20.94 -16.08
N VAL A 201 11.72 19.82 -16.52
CA VAL A 201 10.98 18.71 -17.13
C VAL A 201 9.95 18.15 -16.15
N LEU A 202 10.33 17.95 -14.88
CA LEU A 202 9.43 17.43 -13.85
C LEU A 202 8.23 18.34 -13.61
N ASP A 203 8.41 19.66 -13.65
CA ASP A 203 7.31 20.62 -13.49
C ASP A 203 6.37 20.63 -14.70
N GLU A 204 6.91 20.52 -15.93
CA GLU A 204 6.10 20.42 -17.15
C GLU A 204 5.29 19.12 -17.21
N ILE A 205 5.89 17.98 -16.85
CA ILE A 205 5.26 16.68 -16.96
C ILE A 205 4.25 16.40 -15.84
N ARG A 206 4.45 16.99 -14.67
CA ARG A 206 3.61 16.79 -13.47
C ARG A 206 2.11 16.93 -13.75
N PRO A 207 1.58 18.04 -14.30
CA PRO A 207 0.14 18.18 -14.53
C PRO A 207 -0.40 17.12 -15.50
N ILE A 208 0.39 16.71 -16.49
CA ILE A 208 0.02 15.71 -17.49
C ILE A 208 -0.08 14.33 -16.83
N LEU A 209 0.97 13.89 -16.12
CA LEU A 209 0.98 12.59 -15.47
C LEU A 209 -0.06 12.49 -14.35
N MET A 210 -0.25 13.56 -13.57
CA MET A 210 -1.29 13.59 -12.53
C MET A 210 -2.69 13.44 -13.12
N ARG A 211 -2.98 14.10 -14.25
CA ARG A 211 -4.26 13.95 -14.98
C ARG A 211 -4.44 12.54 -15.53
N LEU A 212 -3.40 11.98 -16.17
CA LEU A 212 -3.44 10.62 -16.71
C LEU A 212 -3.59 9.56 -15.61
N CYS A 213 -2.92 9.75 -14.47
CA CYS A 213 -3.05 8.88 -13.31
C CYS A 213 -4.47 8.95 -12.71
N ALA A 214 -5.05 10.15 -12.59
CA ALA A 214 -6.43 10.31 -12.15
C ALA A 214 -7.42 9.59 -13.08
N TYR A 215 -7.22 9.71 -14.40
CA TYR A 215 -8.02 8.99 -15.38
C TYR A 215 -7.85 7.46 -15.26
N TYR A 216 -6.61 6.99 -15.12
CA TYR A 216 -6.29 5.57 -14.95
C TYR A 216 -7.03 4.95 -13.76
N LEU A 217 -6.99 5.60 -12.59
CA LEU A 217 -7.63 5.08 -11.39
C LEU A 217 -9.17 5.13 -11.45
N THR A 218 -9.74 6.15 -12.10
CA THR A 218 -11.19 6.40 -12.06
C THR A 218 -11.94 5.78 -13.23
N GLN A 219 -11.40 5.89 -14.45
CA GLN A 219 -12.09 5.55 -15.69
C GLN A 219 -11.64 4.22 -16.30
N VAL A 220 -10.39 3.81 -16.09
CA VAL A 220 -9.87 2.60 -16.75
C VAL A 220 -10.28 1.36 -15.97
N LYS A 221 -11.02 0.47 -16.64
CA LYS A 221 -11.58 -0.76 -16.06
C LYS A 221 -11.07 -2.03 -16.74
N HIS A 222 -11.14 -3.14 -16.04
CA HIS A 222 -10.93 -4.46 -16.62
C HIS A 222 -12.10 -4.80 -17.57
N SER A 223 -11.80 -5.16 -18.82
CA SER A 223 -12.82 -5.41 -19.85
C SER A 223 -13.80 -6.54 -19.50
N LYS A 224 -13.36 -7.53 -18.72
CA LYS A 224 -14.18 -8.69 -18.34
C LYS A 224 -15.05 -8.46 -17.12
N THR A 225 -14.56 -7.70 -16.14
CA THR A 225 -15.20 -7.59 -14.81
C THR A 225 -15.82 -6.22 -14.55
N GLY A 226 -15.43 -5.18 -15.30
CA GLY A 226 -15.85 -3.80 -15.03
C GLY A 226 -15.18 -3.17 -13.79
N TYR A 227 -14.33 -3.90 -13.07
CA TYR A 227 -13.60 -3.40 -11.90
C TYR A 227 -12.43 -2.50 -12.27
N ALA A 228 -11.91 -1.75 -11.29
CA ALA A 228 -10.74 -0.88 -11.50
C ALA A 228 -9.57 -1.69 -12.06
N ARG A 229 -8.87 -1.13 -13.05
CA ARG A 229 -7.76 -1.83 -13.70
C ARG A 229 -6.54 -1.99 -12.78
N ASP A 230 -6.26 -0.99 -11.97
CA ASP A 230 -5.19 -1.07 -10.98
C ASP A 230 -5.59 -2.02 -9.83
N PRO A 231 -4.78 -3.05 -9.52
CA PRO A 231 -5.13 -4.04 -8.51
C PRO A 231 -5.21 -3.46 -7.10
N VAL A 232 -4.40 -2.44 -6.80
CA VAL A 232 -4.34 -1.79 -5.47
C VAL A 232 -5.55 -0.87 -5.29
N ALA A 233 -5.90 -0.10 -6.31
CA ALA A 233 -7.11 0.70 -6.34
C ALA A 233 -8.35 -0.19 -6.23
N ASN A 234 -8.39 -1.31 -6.95
CA ASN A 234 -9.48 -2.27 -6.85
C ASN A 234 -9.63 -2.79 -5.42
N PHE A 235 -8.53 -3.21 -4.79
CA PHE A 235 -8.52 -3.68 -3.40
C PHE A 235 -9.09 -2.63 -2.42
N HIS A 236 -8.62 -1.38 -2.50
CA HIS A 236 -9.06 -0.33 -1.58
C HIS A 236 -10.51 0.09 -1.81
N LEU A 237 -10.93 0.26 -3.08
CA LEU A 237 -12.31 0.59 -3.43
C LEU A 237 -13.28 -0.51 -2.97
N HIS A 238 -12.88 -1.77 -3.12
CA HIS A 238 -13.68 -2.91 -2.66
C HIS A 238 -13.83 -2.95 -1.13
N ASN A 239 -12.84 -2.44 -0.39
CA ASN A 239 -12.90 -2.22 1.06
C ASN A 239 -13.62 -0.90 1.45
N GLY A 240 -14.26 -0.21 0.50
CA GLY A 240 -15.02 1.02 0.75
C GLY A 240 -14.18 2.28 0.92
N ALA A 241 -12.91 2.26 0.53
CA ALA A 241 -12.06 3.45 0.55
C ALA A 241 -12.40 4.41 -0.60
N VAL A 242 -11.93 5.66 -0.48
CA VAL A 242 -12.06 6.70 -1.50
C VAL A 242 -10.67 7.02 -2.06
N VAL A 243 -10.58 7.24 -3.37
CA VAL A 243 -9.38 7.82 -4.00
C VAL A 243 -9.31 9.29 -3.60
N TRP A 244 -8.63 9.57 -2.48
CA TRP A 244 -8.68 10.89 -1.84
C TRP A 244 -7.68 11.89 -2.45
N ARG A 245 -6.45 11.47 -2.72
CA ARG A 245 -5.38 12.33 -3.24
C ARG A 245 -4.37 11.54 -4.05
N LEU A 246 -3.87 12.14 -5.13
CA LEU A 246 -2.68 11.71 -5.84
C LEU A 246 -1.45 12.45 -5.28
N ASN A 247 -0.36 11.71 -5.06
CA ASN A 247 0.86 12.27 -4.50
C ASN A 247 1.97 12.22 -5.56
N TRP A 248 2.43 13.40 -6.00
CA TRP A 248 3.52 13.53 -6.97
C TRP A 248 4.86 13.16 -6.32
N LEU A 249 5.65 12.30 -6.98
CA LEU A 249 6.96 11.82 -6.50
C LEU A 249 6.94 11.36 -5.03
N ALA A 250 5.87 10.66 -4.64
CA ALA A 250 5.66 10.20 -3.27
C ALA A 250 6.65 9.11 -2.82
N ASP A 251 7.21 8.39 -3.80
CA ASP A 251 8.22 7.35 -3.62
C ASP A 251 9.33 7.56 -4.67
N ARG A 252 10.42 8.21 -4.25
CA ARG A 252 11.62 8.50 -5.05
C ARG A 252 12.78 7.64 -4.59
#